data_AF-A0A9P1CTB9-F1
#
_entry.id   AF-A0A9P1CTB9-F1
#
_cell.length_a   1.000
_cell.length_b   1.000
_cell.length_c   1.000
_cell.angle_alpha   90.00
_cell.angle_beta   90.00
_cell.angle_gamma   90.00
#
_symmetry.space_group_name_H-M   'P 1'
#
loop_
_entity.id
_entity.type
_entity.pdbx_description
1 polymer ?
#
loop_
_entity_poly.entity_id
_entity_poly.type
_entity_poly.pdbx_seq_one_letter_code
_entity_poly.pdbx_strand_id
1 'polypeptide(L)'
;MQQIRMADAVKYEISVKNTFLEFHEVQEEPLSMRKSQSCGSIKLGSGLSNVPSTVEDCQASEEGHLPLVGQDAEICNVKECKPCVYFMSQHGCDRSPCGFCHLQHASSKTRRPRKKQRDSFKA
;
A
#
# COMPACT_ATOMS: atom_id res chain seq x y z
N MET A 1 -25.14 49.73 -30.38
CA MET A 1 -24.71 48.37 -29.96
C MET A 1 -23.83 48.53 -28.73
N GLN A 2 -24.27 48.08 -27.56
CA GLN A 2 -23.46 48.11 -26.33
C GLN A 2 -22.54 46.88 -26.30
N GLN A 3 -21.24 47.11 -26.18
CA GLN A 3 -20.25 46.03 -26.01
C GLN A 3 -20.24 45.59 -24.54
N ILE A 4 -20.51 44.30 -24.29
CA ILE A 4 -20.39 43.69 -22.96
C ILE A 4 -18.92 43.41 -22.71
N ARG A 5 -18.34 44.06 -21.69
CA ARG A 5 -16.97 43.76 -21.23
C ARG A 5 -16.98 42.45 -20.45
N MET A 6 -16.21 41.46 -20.89
CA MET A 6 -16.02 40.23 -20.10
C MET A 6 -15.15 40.58 -18.89
N ALA A 7 -15.63 40.29 -17.69
CA ALA A 7 -14.86 40.49 -16.46
C ALA A 7 -13.73 39.46 -16.39
N ASP A 8 -12.55 39.90 -15.95
CA ASP A 8 -11.36 39.06 -15.82
C ASP A 8 -11.60 37.94 -14.80
N ALA A 9 -11.17 36.73 -15.14
CA ALA A 9 -11.31 35.57 -14.26
C ALA A 9 -10.26 35.63 -13.13
N VAL A 10 -10.69 35.97 -11.91
CA VAL A 10 -9.83 35.95 -10.72
C VAL A 10 -9.62 34.49 -10.26
N LYS A 11 -8.37 34.12 -9.98
CA LYS A 11 -8.01 32.81 -9.44
C LYS A 11 -7.82 32.88 -7.92
N TYR A 12 -8.38 31.91 -7.20
CA TYR A 12 -8.22 31.76 -5.77
C TYR A 12 -7.52 30.43 -5.44
N GLU A 13 -6.60 30.47 -4.49
CA GLU A 13 -6.06 29.29 -3.82
C GLU A 13 -6.90 29.01 -2.57
N ILE A 14 -7.38 27.78 -2.45
CA ILE A 14 -8.24 27.34 -1.34
C ILE A 14 -7.41 26.46 -0.41
N SER A 15 -7.26 26.87 0.84
CA SER A 15 -6.60 26.06 1.87
C SER A 15 -7.60 25.58 2.92
N VAL A 16 -7.45 24.32 3.34
CA VAL A 16 -8.28 23.72 4.40
C VAL A 16 -7.47 23.69 5.69
N LYS A 17 -7.88 24.47 6.69
CA LYS A 17 -7.28 24.47 8.03
C LYS A 17 -8.29 23.99 9.05
N ASN A 18 -8.09 22.77 9.53
CA ASN A 18 -9.03 22.04 10.38
C ASN A 18 -10.39 21.84 9.69
N THR A 19 -11.38 22.68 10.02
CA THR A 19 -12.76 22.65 9.50
C THR A 19 -13.12 23.94 8.73
N PHE A 20 -12.16 24.84 8.50
CA PHE A 20 -12.38 26.10 7.80
C PHE A 20 -11.71 26.09 6.43
N LEU A 21 -12.34 26.78 5.47
CA LEU A 21 -11.79 27.08 4.16
C LEU A 21 -11.28 28.52 4.16
N GLU A 22 -10.01 28.71 3.83
CA GLU A 22 -9.42 30.02 3.61
C GLU A 22 -9.19 30.23 2.11
N PHE A 23 -9.62 31.38 1.59
CA PHE A 23 -9.46 31.78 0.20
C PHE A 23 -8.36 32.85 0.12
N HIS A 24 -7.33 32.57 -0.67
CA HIS A 24 -6.27 33.52 -0.94
C HIS A 24 -6.33 33.91 -2.42
N GLU A 25 -6.43 35.21 -2.69
CA GLU A 25 -6.32 35.72 -4.05
C GLU A 25 -4.86 35.55 -4.50
N VAL A 26 -4.67 34.81 -5.59
CA VAL A 26 -3.33 34.56 -6.12
C VAL A 26 -3.00 35.72 -7.06
N GLN A 27 -2.14 36.62 -6.60
CA GLN A 27 -1.46 37.53 -7.54
C GLN A 27 -0.49 36.68 -8.36
N GLU A 28 -0.83 36.45 -9.64
CA GLU A 28 0.05 35.77 -10.58
C GLU A 28 1.25 36.68 -10.88
N GLU A 29 2.28 36.61 -10.03
CA GLU A 29 3.62 36.98 -10.45
C GLU A 29 4.01 36.07 -11.62
N PRO A 30 4.52 36.60 -12.75
CA PRO A 30 4.87 35.80 -13.91
C PRO A 30 5.94 34.77 -13.54
N LEU A 31 5.51 33.56 -13.24
CA LEU A 31 6.40 32.47 -12.84
C LEU A 31 7.23 32.08 -14.06
N SER A 32 8.53 32.39 -13.99
CA SER A 32 9.55 31.81 -14.85
C SER A 32 9.39 30.29 -14.83
N MET A 33 9.07 29.71 -15.99
CA MET A 33 8.88 28.26 -16.13
C MET A 33 10.14 27.54 -15.66
N ARG A 34 10.08 26.98 -14.45
CA ARG A 34 11.09 26.04 -13.96
C ARG A 34 10.98 24.80 -14.82
N LYS A 35 12.01 24.56 -15.63
CA LYS A 35 12.22 23.30 -16.36
C LYS A 35 12.36 22.18 -15.32
N SER A 36 11.24 21.57 -14.92
CA SER A 36 11.27 20.32 -14.17
C SER A 36 11.68 19.23 -15.15
N GLN A 37 12.90 18.71 -14.98
CA GLN A 37 13.23 17.39 -15.50
C GLN A 37 12.49 16.39 -14.61
N SER A 38 11.24 16.07 -14.98
CA SER A 38 10.54 14.97 -14.33
C SER A 38 11.23 13.66 -14.71
N CYS A 39 11.43 12.84 -13.68
CA CYS A 39 11.74 11.41 -13.69
C CYS A 39 11.56 10.70 -15.04
N GLY A 40 12.65 10.07 -15.49
CA GLY A 40 12.73 9.33 -16.74
C GLY A 40 11.60 8.32 -16.91
N SER A 41 11.07 8.28 -18.12
CA SER A 41 10.12 7.29 -18.59
C SER A 41 10.63 5.88 -18.29
N ILE A 42 9.98 5.19 -17.36
CA ILE A 42 10.16 3.76 -17.17
C ILE A 42 9.61 3.10 -18.43
N LYS A 43 10.48 2.67 -19.34
CA LYS A 43 10.09 1.77 -20.43
C LYS A 43 9.59 0.48 -19.78
N LEU A 44 8.28 0.28 -19.76
CA LEU A 44 7.67 -1.01 -19.52
C LEU A 44 8.14 -1.95 -20.63
N GLY A 45 9.20 -2.71 -20.34
CA GLY A 45 9.69 -3.77 -21.21
C GLY A 45 8.66 -4.88 -21.28
N SER A 46 8.05 -5.03 -22.45
CA SER A 46 7.31 -6.23 -22.84
C SER A 46 8.28 -7.42 -22.85
N GLY A 47 8.17 -8.25 -21.82
CA GLY A 47 8.98 -9.45 -21.64
C GLY A 47 8.15 -10.59 -21.07
N LEU A 48 7.04 -10.93 -21.74
CA LEU A 48 6.42 -12.24 -21.58
C LEU A 48 7.34 -13.25 -22.29
N SER A 49 8.22 -13.89 -21.52
CA SER A 49 8.93 -15.09 -21.97
C SER A 49 8.24 -16.30 -21.35
N ASN A 50 7.84 -17.19 -22.25
CA ASN A 50 7.10 -18.41 -22.00
C ASN A 50 7.77 -19.28 -20.95
N VAL A 51 6.99 -19.70 -19.94
CA VAL A 51 7.34 -20.85 -19.10
C VAL A 51 6.82 -22.10 -19.85
N PRO A 52 7.69 -23.03 -20.27
CA PRO A 52 7.25 -24.30 -20.83
C PRO A 52 6.61 -25.17 -19.74
N SER A 53 5.38 -25.61 -20.00
CA SER A 53 4.76 -26.72 -19.27
C SER A 53 5.51 -28.01 -19.60
N THR A 54 6.29 -28.50 -18.65
CA THR A 54 6.70 -29.91 -18.59
C THR A 54 5.79 -30.60 -17.58
N VAL A 55 4.83 -31.35 -18.10
CA VAL A 55 4.11 -32.39 -17.37
C VAL A 55 5.06 -33.57 -17.20
N GLU A 56 5.66 -33.70 -16.03
CA GLU A 56 6.38 -34.92 -15.64
C GLU A 56 5.49 -35.69 -14.66
N ASP A 57 5.13 -36.87 -15.12
CA ASP A 57 4.36 -37.93 -14.47
C ASP A 57 5.17 -38.48 -13.28
N CYS A 58 4.66 -38.35 -12.05
CA CYS A 58 5.31 -38.90 -10.86
C CYS A 58 4.44 -40.00 -10.25
N GLN A 59 4.89 -41.23 -10.46
CA GLN A 59 4.34 -42.45 -9.91
C GLN A 59 4.39 -42.47 -8.38
N ALA A 60 3.34 -43.05 -7.81
CA ALA A 60 3.12 -43.24 -6.38
C ALA A 60 4.24 -44.06 -5.72
N SER A 61 4.70 -43.61 -4.57
CA SER A 61 5.44 -44.40 -3.58
C SER A 61 4.90 -44.04 -2.20
N GLU A 62 4.33 -45.04 -1.54
CA GLU A 62 3.64 -44.96 -0.26
C GLU A 62 4.62 -44.83 0.93
N GLU A 63 4.09 -44.34 2.06
CA GLU A 63 4.66 -44.38 3.42
C GLU A 63 5.80 -43.40 3.75
N GLY A 64 5.45 -42.11 3.90
CA GLY A 64 6.35 -41.08 4.43
C GLY A 64 5.65 -39.82 4.90
N HIS A 65 4.77 -39.96 5.90
CA HIS A 65 4.11 -38.93 6.73
C HIS A 65 4.30 -37.46 6.27
N LEU A 66 3.58 -37.08 5.22
CA LEU A 66 3.43 -35.68 4.82
C LEU A 66 2.40 -35.03 5.75
N PRO A 67 2.75 -33.96 6.50
CA PRO A 67 1.73 -33.22 7.24
C PRO A 67 0.77 -32.61 6.23
N LEU A 68 -0.48 -33.01 6.37
CA LEU A 68 -1.64 -32.62 5.59
C LEU A 68 -1.68 -31.08 5.45
N VAL A 69 -1.29 -30.58 4.29
CA VAL A 69 -1.50 -29.18 3.88
C VAL A 69 -3.00 -29.00 3.71
N GLY A 70 -3.67 -28.59 4.79
CA GLY A 70 -5.11 -28.41 4.81
C GLY A 70 -5.82 -28.80 6.10
N GLN A 71 -5.11 -29.03 7.21
CA GLN A 71 -5.76 -29.11 8.52
C GLN A 71 -6.07 -27.68 8.98
N ASP A 72 -7.36 -27.36 8.88
CA ASP A 72 -8.14 -26.61 9.85
C ASP A 72 -7.46 -25.32 10.31
N ALA A 73 -7.99 -24.18 9.86
CA ALA A 73 -7.59 -22.85 10.32
C ALA A 73 -7.98 -22.63 11.81
N GLU A 74 -7.50 -23.50 12.69
CA GLU A 74 -7.44 -23.29 14.12
C GLU A 74 -6.60 -22.05 14.34
N ILE A 75 -7.28 -21.01 14.80
CA ILE A 75 -6.70 -19.73 15.16
C ILE A 75 -5.47 -20.01 16.02
N CYS A 76 -4.29 -19.58 15.56
CA CYS A 76 -3.06 -19.76 16.32
C CYS A 76 -3.11 -18.86 17.57
N ASN A 77 -3.49 -19.45 18.69
CA ASN A 77 -3.63 -18.78 20.00
C ASN A 77 -2.34 -18.79 20.83
N VAL A 78 -1.21 -19.19 20.23
CA VAL A 78 0.10 -19.15 20.90
C VAL A 78 0.49 -17.68 21.08
N LYS A 79 0.52 -17.22 22.34
CA LYS A 79 0.78 -15.81 22.70
C LYS A 79 2.13 -15.27 22.23
N GLU A 80 3.07 -16.16 21.88
CA GLU A 80 4.43 -15.80 21.45
C GLU A 80 4.62 -15.82 19.93
N CYS A 81 3.58 -16.17 19.19
CA CYS A 81 3.65 -16.29 17.74
C CYS A 81 3.60 -14.90 17.07
N LYS A 82 4.49 -14.65 16.11
CA LYS A 82 4.55 -13.39 15.34
C LYS A 82 3.90 -13.59 13.96
N PRO A 83 2.80 -12.88 13.63
CA PRO A 83 2.16 -12.99 12.34
C PRO A 83 3.06 -12.44 11.23
N CYS A 84 3.04 -13.09 10.06
CA CYS A 84 3.72 -12.59 8.88
C CYS A 84 2.97 -11.39 8.30
N VAL A 85 3.64 -10.24 8.25
CA VAL A 85 3.07 -8.99 7.71
C VAL A 85 2.73 -9.10 6.23
N TYR A 86 3.50 -9.90 5.47
CA TYR A 86 3.33 -10.04 4.02
C TYR A 86 2.26 -11.06 3.65
N PHE A 87 1.95 -12.02 4.52
CA PHE A 87 0.96 -13.06 4.24
C PHE A 87 -0.45 -12.48 3.99
N MET A 88 -0.83 -11.41 4.71
CA MET A 88 -2.12 -10.72 4.50
C MET A 88 -2.07 -9.63 3.42
N SER A 89 -0.93 -9.45 2.73
CA SER A 89 -0.81 -8.47 1.65
C SER A 89 -1.36 -9.03 0.33
N GLN A 90 -1.68 -8.16 -0.63
CA GLN A 90 -2.18 -8.61 -1.95
C GLN A 90 -1.20 -9.53 -2.68
N HIS A 91 0.10 -9.39 -2.43
CA HIS A 91 1.15 -10.19 -3.06
C HIS A 91 1.49 -11.46 -2.27
N GLY A 92 1.00 -11.62 -1.03
CA GLY A 92 1.38 -12.73 -0.16
C GLY A 92 2.83 -12.66 0.33
N CYS A 93 3.31 -13.75 0.96
CA CYS A 93 4.69 -13.88 1.42
C CYS A 93 5.44 -14.89 0.56
N ASP A 94 6.44 -14.42 -0.19
CA ASP A 94 7.24 -15.26 -1.10
C ASP A 94 8.49 -15.88 -0.44
N ARG A 95 8.70 -15.66 0.86
CA ARG A 95 9.90 -16.19 1.56
C ARG A 95 9.68 -17.62 1.99
N SER A 96 10.54 -18.53 1.52
CA SER A 96 10.64 -19.91 2.01
C SER A 96 12.09 -20.22 2.43
N PRO A 97 12.37 -20.58 3.70
CA PRO A 97 11.44 -20.70 4.83
C PRO A 97 11.10 -19.33 5.46
N CYS A 98 9.82 -19.04 5.70
CA CYS A 98 9.40 -17.86 6.45
C CYS A 98 9.52 -18.12 7.95
N GLY A 99 10.28 -17.28 8.67
CA GLY A 99 10.38 -17.34 10.14
C GLY A 99 9.16 -16.77 10.89
N PHE A 100 8.08 -16.44 10.18
CA PHE A 100 6.86 -15.86 10.73
C PHE A 100 5.67 -16.76 10.44
N CYS A 101 4.62 -16.60 11.25
CA CYS A 101 3.44 -17.43 11.13
C CYS A 101 2.52 -16.97 10.00
N HIS A 102 2.08 -17.91 9.18
CA HIS A 102 1.12 -17.69 8.09
C HIS A 102 -0.31 -18.08 8.49
N LEU A 103 -0.56 -18.45 9.76
CA LEU A 103 -1.91 -18.75 10.24
C LEU A 103 -2.70 -17.48 10.54
N GLN A 104 -4.02 -17.60 10.58
CA GLN A 104 -4.89 -16.50 10.95
C GLN A 104 -4.74 -16.20 12.45
N HIS A 105 -4.30 -14.99 12.77
CA HIS A 105 -4.23 -14.51 14.14
C HIS A 105 -5.41 -13.60 14.45
N ALA A 106 -5.95 -13.71 15.67
CA ALA A 106 -6.85 -12.70 16.20
C ALA A 106 -6.06 -11.39 16.31
N SER A 107 -6.32 -10.44 15.40
CA SER A 107 -5.68 -9.13 15.49
C SER A 107 -6.01 -8.56 16.86
N SER A 108 -4.99 -8.34 17.70
CA SER A 108 -5.19 -7.45 18.84
C SER A 108 -5.47 -6.09 18.21
N LYS A 109 -6.74 -5.70 18.12
CA LYS A 109 -7.15 -4.37 17.70
C LYS A 109 -6.75 -3.40 18.80
N THR A 110 -5.45 -3.26 19.04
CA THR A 110 -4.89 -2.20 19.84
C THR A 110 -5.19 -0.95 19.06
N ARG A 111 -6.22 -0.22 19.49
CA ARG A 111 -6.55 1.07 18.90
C ARG A 111 -5.28 1.90 18.97
N ARG A 112 -4.90 2.47 17.82
CA ARG A 112 -3.78 3.42 17.75
C ARG A 112 -3.98 4.43 18.89
N PRO A 113 -3.03 4.56 19.83
CA PRO A 113 -3.18 5.45 20.97
C PRO A 113 -3.45 6.87 20.48
N ARG A 114 -4.22 7.63 21.27
CA ARG A 114 -4.59 9.02 20.91
C ARG A 114 -3.31 9.86 20.73
N LYS A 115 -3.37 10.89 19.90
CA LYS A 115 -2.23 11.79 19.64
C LYS A 115 -1.54 12.24 20.93
N LYS A 116 -2.31 12.66 21.94
CA LYS A 116 -1.81 13.06 23.27
C LYS A 116 -0.96 11.98 23.95
N GLN A 117 -1.39 10.71 23.90
CA GLN A 117 -0.63 9.58 24.47
C GLN A 117 0.63 9.28 23.67
N ARG A 118 0.59 9.41 22.34
CA ARG A 118 1.79 9.21 21.51
C ARG A 118 2.83 10.31 21.75
N ASP A 119 2.37 11.55 21.93
CA ASP A 119 3.24 12.70 22.11
C ASP A 119 3.86 12.73 23.53
N SER A 120 3.23 12.12 24.54
CA SER A 120 3.82 12.00 25.89
C SER A 120 5.05 11.09 25.96
N PHE A 121 5.26 10.22 24.98
CA PHE A 121 6.48 9.38 24.89
C PHE A 121 7.66 10.08 24.19
N LYS A 122 7.49 11.33 23.73
CA LYS A 122 8.54 12.11 23.05
C LYS A 122 9.25 13.12 23.95
N ALA A 123 8.76 13.32 25.16
CA ALA A 123 9.38 14.18 26.17
C ALA A 123 10.46 13.40 26.93
#